data_AF-A0AAV5GSC2-F1
#
_entry.id   AF-A0AAV5GSC2-F1
#
_cell.length_a   1.000
_cell.length_b   1.000
_cell.length_c   1.000
_cell.angle_alpha   90.00
_cell.angle_beta   90.00
_cell.angle_gamma   90.00
#
_symmetry.space_group_name_H-M   'P 1'
#
loop_
_entity.id
_entity.type
_entity.pdbx_description
1 polymer ?
#
loop_
_entity_poly.entity_id
_entity_poly.type
_entity_poly.pdbx_seq_one_letter_code
_entity_poly.pdbx_strand_id
1 'polypeptide(L)'
;MSGAKPFPAYLLHAPFLSLQHPAPAAGLTPPPQLLQRTLPPAPLYYIHPPQPVPPGSAPPVLSLLPTEPLKGRISTVYRATSPSGVKLVLKYGHDLLALLREAEEVFVNLPGGGGLPIPTYYGLFEGKVTEEQNKGLIMVLEDCGEPLQGGFESLSQPERQKLYDALDAFHSIHFQHGSFSPSSIVSSPSPSTATANSTDAPDRKLTIVGYSQAEWHLCPGPNACRELVEARKALGLPERVDEPQAAEGA
;
A
#
# COMPACT_ATOMS: atom_id res chain seq x y z
N MET A 1 22.39 0.43 -19.13
CA MET A 1 20.93 0.43 -19.32
C MET A 1 20.32 -0.43 -18.23
N SER A 2 19.81 0.17 -17.16
CA SER A 2 19.15 -0.57 -16.08
C SER A 2 17.77 -1.00 -16.58
N GLY A 3 17.63 -2.26 -16.99
CA GLY A 3 16.35 -2.80 -17.42
C GLY A 3 15.35 -2.70 -16.27
N ALA A 4 14.20 -2.06 -16.49
CA ALA A 4 13.12 -2.05 -15.53
C ALA A 4 12.79 -3.51 -15.17
N LYS A 5 12.70 -3.82 -13.87
CA LYS A 5 12.28 -5.16 -13.43
C LYS A 5 10.89 -5.45 -14.03
N PRO A 6 10.68 -6.63 -14.64
CA PRO A 6 9.40 -6.95 -15.23
C PRO A 6 8.30 -6.97 -14.16
N PHE A 7 7.15 -6.38 -14.47
CA PHE A 7 5.99 -6.39 -13.60
C PHE A 7 5.55 -7.85 -13.33
N PRO A 8 5.34 -8.26 -12.07
CA PRO A 8 5.08 -9.66 -11.71
C PRO A 8 3.62 -10.06 -11.99
N ALA A 9 3.19 -10.01 -13.25
CA ALA A 9 1.79 -10.28 -13.65
C ALA A 9 1.26 -11.65 -13.18
N TYR A 10 2.14 -12.65 -13.02
CA TYR A 10 1.76 -13.95 -12.49
C TYR A 10 1.12 -13.88 -11.09
N LEU A 11 1.48 -12.87 -10.26
CA LEU A 11 0.89 -12.65 -8.94
C LEU A 11 -0.57 -12.19 -9.03
N LEU A 12 -1.01 -11.61 -10.15
CA LEU A 12 -2.41 -11.23 -10.35
C LEU A 12 -3.28 -12.46 -10.67
N HIS A 13 -2.71 -13.43 -11.37
CA HIS A 13 -3.45 -14.58 -11.93
C HIS A 13 -3.32 -15.86 -11.11
N ALA A 14 -2.38 -15.94 -10.17
CA ALA A 14 -2.18 -17.13 -9.37
C ALA A 14 -3.43 -17.46 -8.52
N PRO A 15 -4.10 -18.61 -8.72
CA PRO A 15 -5.25 -19.00 -7.91
C PRO A 15 -4.86 -19.40 -6.49
N PHE A 16 -3.61 -19.83 -6.33
CA PHE A 16 -3.01 -20.15 -5.04
C PHE A 16 -1.65 -19.49 -4.91
N LEU A 17 -1.27 -19.16 -3.68
CA LEU A 17 0.08 -18.78 -3.30
C LEU A 17 0.53 -19.70 -2.17
N SER A 18 1.80 -20.07 -2.16
CA SER A 18 2.41 -20.83 -1.08
C SER A 18 3.25 -19.90 -0.22
N LEU A 19 3.13 -19.94 1.10
CA LEU A 19 3.96 -19.17 2.02
C LEU A 19 5.02 -20.07 2.63
N GLN A 20 6.27 -19.65 2.50
CA GLN A 20 7.41 -20.29 3.12
C GLN A 20 7.92 -19.44 4.27
N HIS A 21 7.94 -20.01 5.47
CA HIS A 21 8.57 -19.39 6.63
C HIS A 21 10.09 -19.53 6.57
N PRO A 22 10.84 -18.58 7.15
CA PRO A 22 12.26 -18.75 7.36
C PRO A 22 12.52 -20.00 8.21
N ALA A 23 13.55 -20.77 7.84
CA ALA A 23 13.91 -21.98 8.57
C ALA A 23 14.28 -21.63 10.02
N PRO A 24 13.68 -22.29 11.02
CA PRO A 24 14.12 -22.12 12.40
C PRO A 24 15.54 -22.68 12.56
N ALA A 25 16.31 -22.10 13.49
CA ALA A 25 17.68 -22.53 13.78
C ALA A 25 17.79 -24.02 14.18
N ALA A 26 16.67 -24.65 14.57
CA ALA A 26 16.58 -26.05 14.98
C ALA A 26 16.29 -27.05 13.83
N GLY A 27 16.30 -26.62 12.56
CA GLY A 27 16.52 -27.53 11.42
C GLY A 27 15.30 -28.19 10.78
N LEU A 28 14.07 -27.86 11.19
CA LEU A 28 12.84 -28.29 10.50
C LEU A 28 12.06 -27.08 10.02
N THR A 29 11.99 -26.89 8.70
CA THR A 29 11.10 -25.90 8.09
C THR A 29 9.65 -26.35 8.27
N PRO A 30 8.76 -25.50 8.81
CA PRO A 30 7.34 -25.82 8.87
C PRO A 30 6.79 -26.04 7.46
N PRO A 31 5.72 -26.85 7.30
CA PRO A 31 5.08 -27.02 6.03
C PRO A 31 4.60 -25.66 5.49
N PRO A 32 4.69 -25.43 4.17
CA PRO A 32 4.27 -24.17 3.60
C PRO A 32 2.75 -23.98 3.76
N GLN A 33 2.33 -22.77 4.09
CA GLN A 33 0.91 -22.42 4.14
C GLN A 33 0.39 -22.18 2.72
N LEU A 34 -0.83 -22.64 2.43
CA LEU A 34 -1.49 -22.36 1.15
C LEU A 34 -2.50 -21.23 1.31
N LEU A 35 -2.38 -20.21 0.47
CA LEU A 35 -3.35 -19.14 0.33
C LEU A 35 -4.17 -19.36 -0.93
N GLN A 36 -5.49 -19.25 -0.85
CA GLN A 36 -6.39 -19.36 -1.98
C GLN A 36 -6.95 -17.99 -2.35
N ARG A 37 -6.85 -17.59 -3.62
CA ARG A 37 -7.38 -16.31 -4.09
C ARG A 37 -8.90 -16.25 -3.90
N THR A 38 -9.39 -15.09 -3.49
CA THR A 38 -10.81 -14.77 -3.40
C THR A 38 -11.18 -13.65 -4.38
N LEU A 39 -12.48 -13.39 -4.51
CA LEU A 39 -12.99 -12.22 -5.22
C LEU A 39 -13.05 -10.99 -4.29
N PRO A 40 -13.12 -9.78 -4.86
CA PRO A 40 -12.89 -9.46 -6.27
C PRO A 40 -11.38 -9.51 -6.65
N PRO A 41 -11.03 -9.77 -7.93
CA PRO A 41 -9.65 -9.71 -8.38
C PRO A 41 -9.14 -8.26 -8.38
N ALA A 42 -7.83 -8.08 -8.39
CA ALA A 42 -7.23 -6.76 -8.54
C ALA A 42 -7.60 -6.13 -9.91
N PRO A 43 -7.83 -4.82 -10.03
CA PRO A 43 -8.12 -4.18 -11.32
C PRO A 43 -7.07 -4.48 -12.39
N LEU A 44 -5.80 -4.56 -11.97
CA LEU A 44 -4.67 -4.90 -12.84
C LEU A 44 -4.81 -6.29 -13.50
N TYR A 45 -5.62 -7.18 -12.93
CA TYR A 45 -5.92 -8.52 -13.48
C TYR A 45 -6.41 -8.44 -14.94
N TYR A 46 -7.21 -7.43 -15.29
CA TYR A 46 -7.85 -7.34 -16.60
C TYR A 46 -6.96 -6.71 -17.68
N ILE A 47 -5.91 -6.00 -17.28
CA ILE A 47 -4.99 -5.31 -18.22
C ILE A 47 -3.66 -6.04 -18.41
N HIS A 48 -3.36 -7.02 -17.55
CA HIS A 48 -2.20 -7.90 -17.71
C HIS A 48 -2.68 -9.29 -18.10
N PRO A 49 -2.28 -9.85 -19.25
CA PRO A 49 -2.75 -11.17 -19.65
C PRO A 49 -2.22 -12.27 -18.71
N PRO A 50 -3.01 -13.34 -18.47
CA PRO A 50 -2.52 -14.49 -17.73
C PRO A 50 -1.36 -15.15 -18.48
N GLN A 51 -0.29 -15.47 -17.78
CA GLN A 51 0.78 -16.27 -18.38
C GLN A 51 0.33 -17.73 -18.50
N PRO A 52 0.71 -18.44 -19.57
CA PRO A 52 0.43 -19.87 -19.68
C PRO A 52 1.08 -20.63 -18.53
N VAL A 53 0.28 -21.21 -17.64
CA VAL A 53 0.76 -22.06 -16.55
C VAL A 53 0.41 -23.51 -16.89
N PRO A 54 1.39 -24.42 -16.99
CA PRO A 54 1.12 -25.84 -17.20
C PRO A 54 0.19 -26.40 -16.12
N PRO A 55 -0.77 -27.28 -16.46
CA PRO A 55 -1.58 -27.97 -15.47
C PRO A 55 -0.70 -28.68 -14.44
N GLY A 56 -1.03 -28.54 -13.15
CA GLY A 56 -0.27 -29.15 -12.06
C GLY A 56 1.01 -28.39 -11.66
N SER A 57 1.26 -27.21 -12.22
CA SER A 57 2.36 -26.34 -11.74
C SER A 57 2.18 -26.00 -10.27
N ALA A 58 3.28 -26.01 -9.52
CA ALA A 58 3.28 -25.60 -8.13
C ALA A 58 2.86 -24.11 -7.99
N PRO A 59 2.13 -23.74 -6.92
CA PRO A 59 1.84 -22.35 -6.62
C PRO A 59 3.12 -21.52 -6.45
N PRO A 60 3.14 -20.23 -6.85
CA PRO A 60 4.25 -19.35 -6.55
C PRO A 60 4.52 -19.27 -5.04
N VAL A 61 5.79 -19.40 -4.65
CA VAL A 61 6.21 -19.40 -3.25
C VAL A 61 6.61 -18.00 -2.81
N LEU A 62 5.89 -17.42 -1.85
CA LEU A 62 6.28 -16.20 -1.16
C LEU A 62 7.11 -16.55 0.07
N SER A 63 8.33 -16.01 0.14
CA SER A 63 9.21 -16.20 1.29
C SER A 63 8.97 -15.10 2.32
N LEU A 64 8.46 -15.45 3.51
CA LEU A 64 8.27 -14.51 4.60
C LEU A 64 9.63 -14.01 5.12
N LEU A 65 9.73 -12.72 5.38
CA LEU A 65 10.92 -12.13 5.99
C LEU A 65 10.94 -12.41 7.50
N PRO A 66 12.12 -12.65 8.11
CA PRO A 66 12.26 -12.90 9.56
C PRO A 66 12.20 -11.60 10.37
N THR A 67 11.28 -10.70 10.02
CA THR A 67 11.05 -9.42 10.71
C THR A 67 9.81 -9.52 11.59
N GLU A 68 9.80 -8.79 12.71
CA GLU A 68 8.62 -8.72 13.55
C GLU A 68 7.40 -8.18 12.76
N PRO A 69 6.24 -8.86 12.82
CA PRO A 69 5.04 -8.38 12.13
C PRO A 69 4.55 -7.05 12.71
N LEU A 70 4.10 -6.14 11.84
CA LEU A 70 3.54 -4.86 12.28
C LEU A 70 2.07 -5.04 12.67
N LYS A 71 1.76 -4.80 13.94
CA LYS A 71 0.38 -4.91 14.45
C LYS A 71 -0.38 -3.62 14.18
N GLY A 72 -1.43 -3.72 13.38
CA GLY A 72 -2.35 -2.64 13.06
C GLY A 72 -3.72 -2.82 13.72
N ARG A 73 -4.56 -1.79 13.57
CA ARG A 73 -5.88 -1.73 14.21
C ARG A 73 -6.83 -2.84 13.76
N ILE A 74 -6.80 -3.24 12.48
CA ILE A 74 -7.70 -4.26 11.91
C ILE A 74 -6.95 -5.47 11.33
N SER A 75 -5.61 -5.43 11.35
CA SER A 75 -4.77 -6.42 10.69
C SER A 75 -3.38 -6.53 11.31
N THR A 76 -2.71 -7.66 11.09
CA THR A 76 -1.26 -7.82 11.26
C THR A 76 -0.59 -7.85 9.90
N VAL A 77 0.48 -7.09 9.72
CA VAL A 77 1.22 -6.99 8.45
C VAL A 77 2.52 -7.77 8.54
N TYR A 78 2.68 -8.70 7.61
CA TYR A 78 3.88 -9.49 7.39
C TYR A 78 4.57 -9.03 6.12
N ARG A 79 5.90 -9.17 6.06
CA ARG A 79 6.65 -8.91 4.83
C ARG A 79 7.07 -10.19 4.16
N ALA A 80 7.07 -10.19 2.84
CA ALA A 80 7.53 -11.31 2.04
C ALA A 80 8.27 -10.86 0.79
N THR A 81 8.94 -11.82 0.15
CA THR A 81 9.53 -11.66 -1.17
C THR A 81 8.92 -12.69 -2.11
N SER A 82 8.55 -12.26 -3.32
CA SER A 82 8.10 -13.15 -4.39
C SER A 82 9.26 -13.92 -5.03
N PRO A 83 9.01 -14.98 -5.83
CA PRO A 83 10.06 -15.67 -6.57
C PRO A 83 10.87 -14.76 -7.51
N SER A 84 10.26 -13.68 -8.02
CA SER A 84 10.94 -12.69 -8.88
C SER A 84 11.67 -11.59 -8.10
N GLY A 85 11.72 -11.68 -6.76
CA GLY A 85 12.38 -10.69 -5.91
C GLY A 85 11.54 -9.42 -5.66
N VAL A 86 10.24 -9.45 -5.93
CA VAL A 86 9.34 -8.34 -5.61
C VAL A 86 9.02 -8.38 -4.13
N LYS A 87 9.18 -7.24 -3.45
CA LYS A 87 8.84 -7.10 -2.04
C LYS A 87 7.34 -6.89 -1.88
N LEU A 88 6.74 -7.65 -0.98
CA LEU A 88 5.31 -7.71 -0.75
C LEU A 88 5.01 -7.54 0.73
N VAL A 89 3.83 -7.00 1.02
CA VAL A 89 3.22 -7.08 2.34
C VAL A 89 1.98 -7.96 2.31
N LEU A 90 1.83 -8.79 3.33
CA LEU A 90 0.66 -9.64 3.56
C LEU A 90 -0.06 -9.08 4.78
N LYS A 91 -1.21 -8.47 4.55
CA LYS A 91 -2.05 -7.88 5.58
C LYS A 91 -3.12 -8.90 6.00
N TYR A 92 -2.87 -9.62 7.08
CA TYR A 92 -3.78 -10.60 7.68
C TYR A 92 -4.82 -9.88 8.54
N GLY A 93 -6.10 -9.98 8.17
CA GLY A 93 -7.21 -9.30 8.83
C GLY A 93 -7.67 -10.03 10.08
N HIS A 94 -7.74 -9.33 11.20
CA HIS A 94 -8.45 -9.81 12.40
C HIS A 94 -9.88 -9.26 12.47
N ASP A 95 -10.16 -8.18 11.73
CA ASP A 95 -11.50 -7.74 11.34
C ASP A 95 -11.70 -7.97 9.83
N LEU A 96 -12.41 -9.05 9.50
CA LEU A 96 -12.62 -9.47 8.11
C LEU A 96 -13.42 -8.44 7.30
N LEU A 97 -14.44 -7.82 7.90
CA LEU A 97 -15.32 -6.89 7.20
C LEU A 97 -14.58 -5.58 6.89
N ALA A 98 -13.79 -5.08 7.84
CA ALA A 98 -12.97 -3.90 7.62
C ALA A 98 -11.90 -4.14 6.53
N LEU A 99 -11.25 -5.31 6.54
CA LEU A 99 -10.26 -5.65 5.51
C LEU A 99 -10.89 -5.81 4.11
N LEU A 100 -12.05 -6.46 4.03
CA LEU A 100 -12.78 -6.62 2.77
C LEU A 100 -13.21 -5.27 2.20
N ARG A 101 -13.78 -4.39 3.04
CA ARG A 101 -14.14 -3.02 2.64
C ARG A 101 -12.93 -2.25 2.13
N GLU A 102 -11.78 -2.35 2.82
CA GLU A 102 -10.55 -1.71 2.35
C GLU A 102 -10.11 -2.25 0.98
N ALA A 103 -10.14 -3.57 0.79
CA ALA A 103 -9.80 -4.18 -0.50
C ALA A 103 -10.72 -3.72 -1.64
N GLU A 104 -12.04 -3.70 -1.40
CA GLU A 104 -13.02 -3.30 -2.41
C GLU A 104 -12.99 -1.80 -2.69
N GLU A 105 -13.18 -0.98 -1.67
CA GLU A 105 -13.35 0.47 -1.86
C GLU A 105 -12.06 1.16 -2.31
N VAL A 106 -10.91 0.73 -1.79
CA VAL A 106 -9.63 1.39 -2.05
C VAL A 106 -8.93 0.79 -3.25
N PHE A 107 -8.80 -0.54 -3.27
CA PHE A 107 -7.90 -1.19 -4.22
C PHE A 107 -8.60 -1.72 -5.48
N VAL A 108 -9.93 -1.89 -5.43
CA VAL A 108 -10.72 -2.34 -6.59
C VAL A 108 -11.47 -1.17 -7.23
N ASN A 109 -12.13 -0.34 -6.43
CA ASN A 109 -13.00 0.72 -6.93
C ASN A 109 -12.27 2.04 -7.24
N LEU A 110 -11.16 2.35 -6.56
CA LEU A 110 -10.38 3.52 -6.96
C LEU A 110 -9.71 3.28 -8.32
N PRO A 111 -9.56 4.33 -9.15
CA PRO A 111 -8.87 4.25 -10.42
C PRO A 111 -7.36 3.99 -10.21
N GLY A 112 -7.00 2.74 -9.93
CA GLY A 112 -5.63 2.28 -9.63
C GLY A 112 -4.65 2.33 -10.80
N GLY A 113 -5.03 2.92 -11.93
CA GLY A 113 -4.19 3.09 -13.12
C GLY A 113 -3.84 4.54 -13.49
N GLY A 114 -4.22 5.53 -12.67
CA GLY A 114 -4.24 6.95 -13.08
C GLY A 114 -3.39 7.95 -12.28
N GLY A 115 -2.60 7.53 -11.28
CA GLY A 115 -1.64 8.42 -10.60
C GLY A 115 -1.83 8.66 -9.10
N LEU A 116 -2.77 7.97 -8.44
CA LEU A 116 -2.83 7.98 -6.97
C LEU A 116 -1.65 7.20 -6.38
N PRO A 117 -0.95 7.73 -5.36
CA PRO A 117 0.18 7.06 -4.73
C PRO A 117 -0.29 6.01 -3.71
N ILE A 118 -1.05 5.01 -4.17
CA ILE A 118 -1.44 3.83 -3.39
C ILE A 118 -0.51 2.63 -3.68
N PRO A 119 -0.33 1.70 -2.73
CA PRO A 119 0.38 0.45 -3.01
C PRO A 119 -0.27 -0.36 -4.14
N THR A 120 0.54 -1.04 -4.93
CA THR A 120 0.01 -2.02 -5.90
C THR A 120 -0.74 -3.14 -5.18
N TYR A 121 -1.98 -3.41 -5.60
CA TYR A 121 -2.79 -4.52 -5.08
C TYR A 121 -2.68 -5.76 -5.97
N TYR A 122 -2.26 -6.88 -5.37
CA TYR A 122 -2.10 -8.15 -6.08
C TYR A 122 -3.29 -9.10 -5.90
N GLY A 123 -4.13 -8.87 -4.90
CA GLY A 123 -5.35 -9.64 -4.65
C GLY A 123 -5.62 -9.89 -3.18
N LEU A 124 -6.83 -10.39 -2.94
CA LEU A 124 -7.31 -10.88 -1.66
C LEU A 124 -7.27 -12.41 -1.67
N PHE A 125 -6.84 -12.99 -0.55
CA PHE A 125 -6.68 -14.42 -0.40
C PHE A 125 -7.25 -14.88 0.94
N GLU A 126 -7.64 -16.14 1.00
CA GLU A 126 -8.06 -16.84 2.21
C GLU A 126 -7.00 -17.85 2.61
N GLY A 127 -6.63 -17.89 3.89
CA GLY A 127 -5.61 -18.82 4.38
C GLY A 127 -5.08 -18.43 5.75
N LYS A 128 -3.87 -18.89 6.05
CA LYS A 128 -3.14 -18.56 7.27
C LYS A 128 -1.77 -18.00 6.89
N VAL A 129 -1.26 -17.03 7.66
CA VAL A 129 0.12 -16.58 7.51
C VAL A 129 1.04 -17.33 8.46
N THR A 130 0.59 -17.66 9.66
CA THR A 130 1.30 -18.53 10.62
C THR A 130 0.40 -19.68 11.09
N GLU A 131 0.98 -20.77 11.59
CA GLU A 131 0.24 -21.98 11.99
C GLU A 131 -0.76 -21.72 13.13
N GLU A 132 -0.41 -20.81 14.04
CA GLU A 132 -1.20 -20.46 15.22
C GLU A 132 -2.47 -19.66 14.87
N GLN A 133 -2.57 -19.16 13.64
CA GLN A 133 -3.71 -18.37 13.19
C GLN A 133 -4.88 -19.25 12.78
N ASN A 134 -6.09 -18.71 12.97
CA ASN A 134 -7.27 -19.21 12.27
C ASN A 134 -7.20 -18.81 10.79
N LYS A 135 -7.88 -19.58 9.94
CA LYS A 135 -8.06 -19.21 8.54
C LYS A 135 -8.77 -17.85 8.47
N GLY A 136 -8.23 -16.93 7.69
CA GLY A 136 -8.73 -15.56 7.57
C GLY A 136 -8.41 -14.95 6.21
N LEU A 137 -8.79 -13.68 6.04
CA LEU A 137 -8.50 -12.92 4.83
C LEU A 137 -7.11 -12.26 4.90
N ILE A 138 -6.40 -12.32 3.78
CA ILE A 138 -5.05 -11.82 3.60
C ILE A 138 -5.03 -10.98 2.33
N MET A 139 -4.80 -9.69 2.48
CA MET A 139 -4.60 -8.78 1.36
C MET A 139 -3.11 -8.73 1.01
N VAL A 140 -2.77 -8.95 -0.25
CA VAL A 140 -1.39 -8.92 -0.75
C VAL A 140 -1.15 -7.62 -1.51
N LEU A 141 -0.22 -6.80 -1.01
CA LEU A 141 0.15 -5.51 -1.58
C LEU A 141 1.65 -5.43 -1.86
N GLU A 142 2.06 -4.43 -2.65
CA GLU A 142 3.44 -3.97 -2.74
C GLU A 142 3.97 -3.53 -1.36
N ASP A 143 5.20 -3.91 -1.05
CA ASP A 143 5.93 -3.35 0.10
C ASP A 143 6.52 -1.99 -0.29
N CYS A 144 5.86 -0.92 0.16
CA CYS A 144 6.27 0.45 -0.13
C CYS A 144 7.34 1.00 0.85
N GLY A 145 7.91 0.15 1.72
CA GLY A 145 9.06 0.47 2.57
C GLY A 145 8.75 0.52 4.06
N GLU A 146 9.50 1.36 4.78
CA GLU A 146 9.48 1.44 6.24
C GLU A 146 8.53 2.52 6.76
N PRO A 147 7.81 2.28 7.88
CA PRO A 147 7.05 3.33 8.55
C PRO A 147 7.90 4.57 8.84
N LEU A 148 7.32 5.75 8.61
CA LEU A 148 8.00 7.03 8.81
C LEU A 148 8.50 7.19 10.25
N GLN A 149 9.82 7.28 10.42
CA GLN A 149 10.45 7.52 11.71
C GLN A 149 10.51 9.02 12.02
N GLY A 150 10.29 9.40 13.28
CA GLY A 150 10.39 10.80 13.73
C GLY A 150 9.18 11.70 13.42
N GLY A 151 8.08 11.14 12.93
CA GLY A 151 6.84 11.89 12.65
C GLY A 151 6.93 12.77 11.39
N PHE A 152 5.94 13.64 11.18
CA PHE A 152 5.98 14.62 10.08
C PHE A 152 7.12 15.63 10.22
N GLU A 153 7.68 15.79 11.43
CA GLU A 153 8.80 16.70 11.65
C GLU A 153 10.10 16.25 11.01
N SER A 154 10.25 14.95 10.73
CA SER A 154 11.40 14.42 9.99
C SER A 154 11.32 14.63 8.47
N LEU A 155 10.24 15.24 7.99
CA LEU A 155 10.04 15.55 6.58
C LEU A 155 10.49 16.99 6.28
N SER A 156 11.14 17.17 5.14
CA SER A 156 11.38 18.48 4.53
C SER A 156 10.07 19.12 4.08
N GLN A 157 10.03 20.46 3.99
CA GLN A 157 8.84 21.17 3.54
C GLN A 157 8.32 20.70 2.16
N PRO A 158 9.17 20.41 1.15
CA PRO A 158 8.71 19.84 -0.12
C PRO A 158 8.06 18.45 0.02
N GLU A 159 8.59 17.59 0.89
CA GLU A 159 7.98 16.28 1.17
C GLU A 159 6.61 16.43 1.83
N ARG A 160 6.49 17.34 2.79
CA ARG A 160 5.22 17.65 3.46
C ARG A 160 4.17 18.14 2.46
N GLN A 161 4.57 19.04 1.54
CA GLN A 161 3.69 19.51 0.47
C GLN A 161 3.26 18.36 -0.45
N LYS A 162 4.18 17.51 -0.89
CA LYS A 162 3.85 16.33 -1.73
C LYS A 162 2.88 15.37 -1.05
N LEU A 163 3.00 15.13 0.25
CA LEU A 163 2.05 14.30 0.99
C LEU A 163 0.67 14.94 1.06
N TYR A 164 0.62 16.26 1.27
CA TYR A 164 -0.63 16.99 1.25
C TYR A 164 -1.29 16.93 -0.13
N ASP A 165 -0.54 17.16 -1.20
CA ASP A 165 -1.05 17.11 -2.58
C ASP A 165 -1.55 15.70 -2.93
N ALA A 166 -0.84 14.67 -2.46
CA ALA A 166 -1.28 13.29 -2.59
C ALA A 166 -2.60 13.03 -1.86
N LEU A 167 -2.76 13.55 -0.64
CA LEU A 167 -4.01 13.45 0.11
C LEU A 167 -5.15 14.21 -0.60
N ASP A 168 -4.91 15.46 -0.99
CA ASP A 168 -5.87 16.31 -1.73
C ASP A 168 -6.34 15.64 -3.04
N ALA A 169 -5.46 14.91 -3.71
CA ALA A 169 -5.83 14.12 -4.89
C ALA A 169 -6.88 13.04 -4.58
N PHE A 170 -6.85 12.38 -3.42
CA PHE A 170 -7.94 11.47 -3.00
C PHE A 170 -9.24 12.23 -2.78
N HIS A 171 -9.16 13.38 -2.12
CA HIS A 171 -10.34 14.18 -1.84
C HIS A 171 -10.99 14.75 -3.11
N SER A 172 -10.20 15.03 -4.15
CA SER A 172 -10.71 15.51 -5.45
C SER A 172 -11.57 14.47 -6.18
N ILE A 173 -11.42 13.19 -5.84
CA ILE A 173 -12.28 12.10 -6.33
C ILE A 173 -13.31 11.67 -5.28
N HIS A 174 -13.64 12.53 -4.30
CA HIS A 174 -14.62 12.24 -3.25
C HIS A 174 -14.24 11.08 -2.33
N PHE A 175 -12.95 10.87 -2.08
CA PHE A 175 -12.46 9.82 -1.20
C PHE A 175 -11.61 10.40 -0.06
N GLN A 176 -11.93 10.05 1.18
CA GLN A 176 -11.15 10.46 2.36
C GLN A 176 -10.38 9.27 2.95
N HIS A 177 -9.22 9.50 3.53
CA HIS A 177 -8.40 8.46 4.17
C HIS A 177 -8.94 8.11 5.57
N GLY A 178 -9.50 9.10 6.27
CA GLY A 178 -10.16 8.96 7.58
C GLY A 178 -9.23 8.74 8.77
N SER A 179 -7.91 8.69 8.55
CA SER A 179 -6.92 8.40 9.62
C SER A 179 -5.49 8.85 9.28
N PHE A 180 -5.38 9.93 8.49
CA PHE A 180 -4.08 10.47 8.08
C PHE A 180 -3.21 10.84 9.29
N SER A 181 -2.05 10.20 9.41
CA SER A 181 -1.13 10.35 10.55
C SER A 181 0.29 9.92 10.14
N PRO A 182 1.33 10.20 10.94
CA PRO A 182 2.67 9.73 10.59
C PRO A 182 2.77 8.20 10.47
N SER A 183 1.95 7.45 11.23
CA SER A 183 1.87 5.98 11.13
C SER A 183 1.24 5.48 9.83
N SER A 184 0.55 6.34 9.08
CA SER A 184 -0.01 6.01 7.76
C SER A 184 0.94 6.36 6.61
N ILE A 185 2.19 6.72 6.90
CA ILE A 185 3.20 7.03 5.88
C ILE A 185 4.32 5.99 5.94
N VAL A 186 4.66 5.42 4.78
CA VAL A 186 5.86 4.61 4.60
C VAL A 186 6.82 5.30 3.64
N SER A 187 8.10 4.97 3.80
CA SER A 187 9.20 5.53 3.02
C SER A 187 10.06 4.42 2.41
N SER A 188 10.37 4.56 1.13
CA SER A 188 11.32 3.71 0.43
C SER A 188 12.38 4.55 -0.27
N PRO A 189 13.60 4.03 -0.47
CA PRO A 189 14.61 4.71 -1.27
C PRO A 189 14.06 5.04 -2.67
N SER A 190 14.27 6.27 -3.14
CA SER A 190 13.89 6.65 -4.50
C SER A 190 14.72 5.85 -5.52
N PRO A 191 14.13 5.40 -6.65
CA PRO A 191 14.86 4.72 -7.71
C PRO A 191 15.78 5.67 -8.52
N SER A 192 15.77 6.98 -8.25
CA SER A 192 16.52 7.98 -9.01
C SER A 192 17.97 8.12 -8.54
N THR A 193 18.86 7.84 -9.50
CA THR A 193 20.32 8.06 -9.56
C THR A 193 21.00 8.76 -8.39
N ALA A 194 21.87 7.99 -7.71
CA ALA A 194 23.02 8.49 -6.99
C ALA A 194 23.86 9.43 -7.87
N THR A 195 23.54 10.72 -7.87
CA THR A 195 24.53 11.77 -8.05
C THR A 195 24.74 12.37 -6.67
N ALA A 196 25.61 11.70 -5.91
CA ALA A 196 26.09 12.19 -4.63
C ALA A 196 26.83 13.50 -4.90
N ASN A 197 26.15 14.64 -4.71
CA ASN A 197 26.73 15.99 -4.54
C ASN A 197 25.65 17.08 -4.29
N SER A 198 24.52 16.75 -3.67
CA SER A 198 23.57 17.75 -3.19
C SER A 198 23.37 17.56 -1.68
N THR A 199 23.42 18.68 -0.95
CA THR A 199 23.09 18.83 0.47
C THR A 199 21.58 18.80 0.73
N ASP A 200 20.76 18.48 -0.27
CA ASP A 200 19.31 18.42 -0.13
C ASP A 200 18.84 17.13 0.54
N ALA A 201 17.63 17.19 1.07
CA ALA A 201 16.95 16.13 1.80
C ALA A 201 17.04 14.75 1.10
N PRO A 202 17.03 13.65 1.87
CA PRO A 202 17.15 12.30 1.30
C PRO A 202 16.10 12.05 0.22
N ASP A 203 16.53 11.64 -0.97
CA ASP A 203 15.63 11.28 -2.07
C ASP A 203 14.92 9.94 -1.73
N ARG A 204 13.71 10.06 -1.18
CA ARG A 204 12.86 8.93 -0.80
C ARG A 204 11.45 9.08 -1.36
N LYS A 205 10.86 7.95 -1.75
CA LYS A 205 9.45 7.85 -2.12
C LYS A 205 8.63 7.72 -0.83
N LEU A 206 7.71 8.65 -0.62
CA LEU A 206 6.72 8.57 0.44
C LEU A 206 5.41 8.00 -0.12
N THR A 207 4.72 7.16 0.65
CA THR A 207 3.48 6.51 0.22
C THR A 207 2.50 6.49 1.39
N ILE A 208 1.25 6.86 1.13
CA ILE A 208 0.16 6.80 2.11
C ILE A 208 -0.36 5.36 2.13
N VAL A 209 -0.54 4.81 3.33
CA VAL A 209 -0.99 3.43 3.56
C VAL A 209 -1.98 3.36 4.72
N GLY A 210 -2.72 2.26 4.83
CA GLY A 210 -3.58 2.02 6.00
C GLY A 210 -5.00 2.57 5.84
N TYR A 211 -5.64 2.26 4.71
CA TYR A 211 -6.94 2.78 4.30
C TYR A 211 -8.15 2.11 5.00
N SER A 212 -7.94 1.51 6.16
CA SER A 212 -8.99 0.79 6.92
C SER A 212 -10.16 1.67 7.38
N GLN A 213 -9.98 2.99 7.41
CA GLN A 213 -11.00 3.98 7.75
C GLN A 213 -11.39 4.85 6.55
N ALA A 214 -10.90 4.50 5.36
CA ALA A 214 -11.16 5.27 4.16
C ALA A 214 -12.60 5.07 3.68
N GLU A 215 -13.20 6.12 3.15
CA GLU A 215 -14.58 6.11 2.68
C GLU A 215 -14.86 7.21 1.66
N TRP A 216 -15.94 7.02 0.91
CA TRP A 216 -16.49 8.03 0.03
C TRP A 216 -17.12 9.17 0.83
N HIS A 217 -16.87 10.41 0.44
CA HIS A 217 -17.48 11.58 1.04
C HIS A 217 -17.63 12.75 0.06
N LEU A 218 -18.59 13.63 0.32
CA LEU A 218 -18.69 14.89 -0.42
C LEU A 218 -17.69 15.88 0.17
N CYS A 219 -16.48 15.90 -0.39
CA CYS A 219 -15.44 16.82 0.04
C CYS A 219 -15.89 18.29 -0.15
N PRO A 220 -15.99 19.10 0.91
CA PRO A 220 -16.33 20.52 0.80
C PRO A 220 -15.14 21.39 0.33
N GLY A 221 -14.02 20.76 -0.08
CA GLY A 221 -12.80 21.42 -0.52
C GLY A 221 -11.72 21.54 0.56
N PRO A 222 -10.49 21.92 0.18
CA PRO A 222 -9.30 21.87 1.03
C PRO A 222 -9.34 22.80 2.24
N ASN A 223 -10.15 23.86 2.21
CA ASN A 223 -10.26 24.84 3.30
C ASN A 223 -11.39 24.50 4.29
N ALA A 224 -12.30 23.58 3.94
CA ALA A 224 -13.47 23.24 4.74
C ALA A 224 -13.51 21.76 5.15
N CYS A 225 -12.78 20.89 4.45
CA CYS A 225 -12.72 19.48 4.76
C CYS A 225 -11.90 19.25 6.03
N ARG A 226 -12.50 18.59 7.03
CA ARG A 226 -11.83 18.34 8.32
C ARG A 226 -10.48 17.64 8.16
N GLU A 227 -10.42 16.56 7.39
CA GLU A 227 -9.18 15.79 7.19
C GLU A 227 -8.09 16.62 6.51
N LEU A 228 -8.43 17.39 5.46
CA LEU A 228 -7.45 18.25 4.78
C LEU A 228 -6.96 19.40 5.66
N VAL A 229 -7.84 20.06 6.41
CA VAL A 229 -7.46 21.12 7.35
C VAL A 229 -6.55 20.58 8.45
N GLU A 230 -6.89 19.44 9.04
CA GLU A 230 -6.08 18.78 10.06
C GLU A 230 -4.73 18.32 9.49
N ALA A 231 -4.71 17.74 8.29
CA ALA A 231 -3.49 17.31 7.61
C ALA A 231 -2.57 18.49 7.30
N ARG A 232 -3.10 19.60 6.75
CA ARG A 232 -2.32 20.82 6.46
C ARG A 232 -1.63 21.34 7.72
N LYS A 233 -2.38 21.43 8.81
CA LYS A 233 -1.87 21.85 10.12
C LYS A 233 -0.83 20.89 10.66
N ALA A 234 -1.10 19.58 10.63
CA ALA A 234 -0.18 18.55 11.11
C ALA A 234 1.14 18.50 10.31
N LEU A 235 1.08 18.86 9.03
CA LEU A 235 2.24 18.98 8.15
C LEU A 235 2.95 20.34 8.29
N GLY A 236 2.44 21.29 9.08
CA GLY A 236 3.04 22.61 9.25
C GLY A 236 3.10 23.42 7.96
N LEU A 237 2.14 23.21 7.04
CA LEU A 237 2.04 23.95 5.79
C LEU A 237 1.28 25.27 6.00
N PRO A 238 1.63 26.34 5.27
CA PRO A 238 0.92 27.61 5.37
C PRO A 238 -0.55 27.46 4.98
N GLU A 239 -1.41 28.27 5.59
CA GLU A 239 -2.81 28.36 5.18
C GLU A 239 -2.90 28.83 3.73
N ARG A 240 -3.85 28.27 2.98
CA ARG A 240 -4.15 28.77 1.64
C ARG A 240 -4.87 30.10 1.83
N VAL A 241 -4.22 31.19 1.44
CA VAL A 241 -4.92 32.46 1.29
C VAL A 241 -5.77 32.30 0.04
N ASP A 242 -7.09 32.30 0.19
CA ASP A 242 -7.99 32.30 -0.97
C ASP A 242 -7.70 33.58 -1.76
N GLU A 243 -7.09 33.43 -2.95
CA GLU A 243 -7.15 34.50 -3.94
C GLU A 243 -8.64 34.70 -4.25
N PRO A 244 -9.16 35.94 -4.10
CA PRO A 244 -10.55 36.20 -4.40
C PRO A 244 -10.79 35.76 -5.84
N GLN A 245 -11.69 34.78 -6.02
CA GLN A 245 -12.19 34.41 -7.34
C GLN A 245 -12.65 35.70 -8.00
N ALA A 246 -11.93 36.13 -9.03
CA ALA A 246 -12.39 37.21 -9.87
C ALA A 246 -13.80 36.80 -10.32
N ALA A 247 -14.79 37.56 -9.88
CA ALA A 247 -16.16 37.38 -10.32
C ALA A 247 -16.15 37.50 -11.85
N GLU A 248 -16.16 36.37 -12.55
CA GLU A 248 -16.45 36.37 -13.98
C GLU A 248 -17.85 36.93 -14.14
N GLY A 249 -17.90 38.01 -14.92
CA GLY A 249 -18.99 38.95 -14.99
C GLY A 249 -20.30 38.35 -15.49
N ALA A 250 -21.36 39.06 -15.10
CA ALA A 250 -22.73 38.96 -15.57
C ALA A 250 -22.89 38.93 -17.09
#